data_AF-A0A8T3THZ5-F1
#
_entry.id   AF-A0A8T3THZ5-F1
#
_cell.length_a   1.000
_cell.length_b   1.000
_cell.length_c   1.000
_cell.angle_alpha   90.00
_cell.angle_beta   90.00
_cell.angle_gamma   90.00
#
_symmetry.space_group_name_H-M   'P 1'
#
loop_
_entity.id
_entity.type
_entity.pdbx_description
1 polymer ?
#
loop_
_entity_poly.entity_id
_entity_poly.type
_entity_poly.pdbx_seq_one_letter_code
_entity_poly.pdbx_strand_id
1 'polypeptide(L)' 'MKRTTVKLPDELDARLRHEARRRGATVADVTRQAISEHLGGDTRRLGAAAAGRSGHTDVSVRIEEILREELSA' A
#
# COMPACT_ATOMS: atom_id res chain seq x y z
N MET A 1 13.56 9.66 -15.40
CA MET A 1 14.41 9.41 -14.20
C MET A 1 15.62 10.33 -14.26
N LYS A 2 16.05 10.90 -13.13
CA LYS A 2 17.36 11.55 -13.00
C LYS A 2 18.38 10.49 -12.53
N ARG A 3 19.62 10.53 -13.04
CA ARG A 3 20.69 9.61 -12.60
C ARG A 3 21.27 10.11 -11.28
N THR A 4 21.23 9.26 -10.26
CA THR A 4 21.85 9.51 -8.95
C THR A 4 22.85 8.39 -8.67
N THR A 5 24.10 8.75 -8.35
CA THR A 5 25.12 7.79 -7.94
C THR A 5 25.18 7.78 -6.42
N VAL A 6 25.00 6.60 -5.82
CA VAL A 6 25.08 6.37 -4.37
C VAL A 6 26.10 5.29 -4.08
N LYS A 7 26.83 5.39 -2.97
CA LYS A 7 27.72 4.34 -2.49
C LYS A 7 26.90 3.36 -1.65
N LEU A 8 26.94 2.08 -2.01
CA LEU A 8 26.32 1.00 -1.24
C LEU A 8 27.42 0.12 -0.65
N PRO A 9 27.26 -0.37 0.59
CA PRO A 9 28.09 -1.46 1.11
C PRO A 9 27.97 -2.70 0.21
N ASP A 10 29.07 -3.45 0.05
CA ASP A 10 29.12 -4.62 -0.84
C ASP A 10 28.10 -5.70 -0.46
N GLU A 11 27.89 -5.91 0.84
CA GLU A 11 26.88 -6.83 1.36
C GLU A 11 25.46 -6.42 0.95
N LEU A 12 25.18 -5.11 0.90
CA LEU A 12 23.90 -4.59 0.49
C LEU A 12 23.68 -4.77 -1.02
N ASP A 13 24.72 -4.53 -1.84
CA ASP A 13 24.66 -4.81 -3.28
C ASP A 13 24.40 -6.30 -3.56
N ALA A 14 25.09 -7.20 -2.84
CA ALA A 14 24.90 -8.64 -2.99
C ALA A 14 23.45 -9.06 -2.68
N ARG A 15 22.88 -8.54 -1.58
CA ARG A 15 21.48 -8.80 -1.21
C ARG A 15 20.49 -8.23 -2.23
N LEU A 16 20.75 -7.02 -2.73
CA LEU A 16 19.92 -6.36 -3.73
C LEU A 16 19.86 -7.16 -5.04
N ARG A 17 21.01 -7.66 -5.51
CA ARG A 17 21.09 -8.52 -6.70
C ARG A 17 20.41 -9.87 -6.50
N HIS A 18 20.52 -10.45 -5.31
CA HIS A 18 19.80 -11.67 -4.97
C HIS A 18 18.29 -11.46 -5.03
N GLU A 19 17.81 -10.37 -4.43
CA GLU A 19 16.38 -10.05 -4.41
C GLU A 19 15.83 -9.75 -5.81
N ALA A 20 16.59 -9.02 -6.64
CA ALA A 20 16.25 -8.77 -8.03
C ALA A 20 16.06 -10.08 -8.82
N ARG A 21 17.01 -11.02 -8.69
CA ARG A 21 16.89 -12.36 -9.29
C ARG A 21 15.69 -13.14 -8.76
N ARG A 22 15.46 -13.11 -7.44
CA ARG A 22 14.36 -13.82 -6.78
C ARG A 22 13.00 -13.32 -7.26
N ARG A 23 12.86 -12.02 -7.50
CA ARG A 23 11.62 -11.38 -7.97
C ARG A 23 11.45 -11.36 -9.49
N GLY A 24 12.46 -11.80 -10.25
CA GLY A 24 12.48 -11.64 -11.71
C GLY A 24 12.45 -10.17 -12.15
N ALA A 25 12.97 -9.26 -11.33
CA ALA A 25 12.96 -7.82 -11.54
C ALA A 25 14.38 -7.27 -11.70
N THR A 26 14.52 -6.03 -12.16
CA THR A 26 15.84 -5.40 -12.23
C THR A 26 16.26 -4.86 -10.87
N VAL A 27 17.58 -4.75 -10.65
CA VAL A 27 18.15 -4.06 -9.48
C VAL A 27 17.60 -2.63 -9.35
N ALA A 28 17.39 -1.94 -10.47
CA ALA A 28 16.84 -0.59 -10.47
C ALA A 28 15.37 -0.56 -10.01
N ASP A 29 14.56 -1.57 -10.35
CA ASP A 29 13.16 -1.66 -9.93
C ASP A 29 13.05 -1.91 -8.44
N VAL A 30 13.81 -2.88 -7.92
CA VAL A 30 13.85 -3.19 -6.49
C VAL A 30 14.36 -1.98 -5.69
N THR A 31 15.40 -1.31 -6.17
CA THR A 31 15.94 -0.10 -5.52
C THR A 31 14.90 1.02 -5.48
N ARG A 32 14.21 1.27 -6.59
CA ARG A 32 13.19 2.30 -6.66
C ARG A 32 12.01 1.99 -5.75
N GLN A 33 11.53 0.75 -5.77
CA GLN A 33 10.45 0.30 -4.89
C GLN A 33 10.83 0.52 -3.43
N ALA A 34 12.02 0.09 -3.01
CA ALA A 34 12.48 0.24 -1.64
C ALA A 34 12.60 1.73 -1.23
N ILE A 35 13.11 2.59 -2.11
CA ILE A 35 13.21 4.03 -1.84
C ILE A 35 11.81 4.66 -1.76
N SER A 36 10.91 4.32 -2.68
CA SER A 36 9.52 4.80 -2.67
C SER A 36 8.77 4.37 -1.40
N GLU A 37 8.88 3.11 -0.99
CA GLU A 37 8.28 2.59 0.24
C GLU A 37 8.87 3.28 1.48
N HIS A 38 10.20 3.45 1.52
CA HIS A 38 10.89 4.07 2.66
C HIS A 38 10.56 5.56 2.81
N LEU A 39 10.46 6.29 1.70
CA LEU A 39 10.13 7.71 1.69
C LEU A 39 8.61 7.98 1.72
N GLY A 40 7.78 6.93 1.71
CA GLY A 40 6.32 7.06 1.65
C GLY A 40 5.81 7.67 0.33
N GLY A 41 6.58 7.56 -0.74
CA GLY A 41 6.39 8.21 -2.04
C GLY A 41 5.76 7.30 -3.09
N ASP A 42 4.51 6.92 -2.87
CA ASP A 42 3.43 7.11 -3.83
C ASP A 42 2.13 7.05 -3.00
N THR A 43 1.13 7.84 -3.37
CA THR A 43 -0.07 8.10 -2.56
C THR A 43 -0.56 6.84 -1.83
N ARG A 44 -0.70 6.89 -0.50
CA ARG A 44 -1.53 5.90 0.21
C ARG A 44 -2.85 5.87 -0.54
N ARG A 45 -3.10 4.83 -1.34
CA ARG A 45 -4.46 4.50 -1.76
C ARG A 45 -5.19 4.24 -0.45
N LEU A 46 -5.94 5.23 0.02
CA LEU A 46 -6.85 5.05 1.12
C LEU A 46 -7.77 3.89 0.70
N GLY A 47 -7.58 2.71 1.29
CA GLY A 47 -8.43 1.53 1.07
C GLY A 47 -9.88 1.74 1.51
N ALA A 48 -10.19 2.94 2.00
CA ALA A 48 -11.50 3.43 2.40
C ALA A 48 -12.23 4.20 1.27
N ALA A 49 -11.76 4.14 0.02
CA ALA A 49 -12.54 4.66 -1.11
C ALA A 49 -13.85 3.85 -1.23
N ALA A 50 -14.93 4.38 -0.62
CA ALA A 50 -16.24 3.75 -0.40
C ALA A 50 -16.49 3.04 0.95
N ALA A 51 -15.59 3.11 1.93
CA ALA A 51 -15.94 2.74 3.31
C ALA A 51 -17.02 3.70 3.81
N GLY A 52 -18.21 3.17 4.13
CA GLY A 52 -19.39 3.97 4.48
C GLY A 52 -20.30 4.35 3.30
N ARG A 53 -19.98 3.94 2.06
CA ARG A 53 -20.87 4.14 0.91
C ARG A 53 -21.91 3.00 0.87
N SER A 54 -22.84 3.01 1.83
CA SER A 54 -23.97 2.07 1.91
C SER A 54 -25.01 2.25 0.80
N GLY A 55 -24.92 3.32 0.01
CA GLY A 55 -25.96 3.73 -0.95
C GLY A 55 -27.16 4.41 -0.31
N HIS A 56 -27.18 4.51 1.02
CA HIS A 56 -28.29 5.03 1.81
C HIS A 56 -27.80 6.23 2.64
N THR A 57 -28.52 7.35 2.55
CA THR A 57 -28.15 8.62 3.18
C THR A 57 -28.59 8.73 4.64
N ASP A 58 -29.45 7.82 5.10
CA ASP A 58 -30.15 7.85 6.39
C ASP A 58 -29.66 6.80 7.40
N VAL A 59 -28.67 5.98 7.04
CA VAL A 59 -28.13 4.90 7.89
C VAL A 59 -27.74 5.40 9.29
N SER A 60 -27.14 6.58 9.39
CA SER A 60 -26.73 7.15 10.68
C SER A 60 -27.90 7.47 11.61
N VAL A 61 -29.07 7.81 11.06
CA VAL A 61 -30.28 8.15 11.83
C VAL A 61 -31.06 6.88 12.20
N ARG A 62 -30.96 5.84 11.37
CA ARG A 62 -31.67 4.57 11.54
C ARG A 62 -30.86 3.48 12.25
N ILE A 63 -29.75 3.84 12.89
CA ILE A 63 -28.80 2.86 13.44
C ILE A 63 -29.47 1.89 14.44
N GLU A 64 -30.35 2.37 15.32
CA GLU A 64 -31.02 1.50 16.31
C GLU A 64 -32.04 0.55 15.68
N GLU A 65 -32.72 0.98 14.62
CA GLU A 65 -33.68 0.17 13.88
C GLU A 65 -32.96 -0.97 13.16
N ILE A 66 -31.91 -0.62 12.40
CA ILE A 66 -31.10 -1.59 11.64
C ILE A 66 -30.48 -2.64 12.57
N LEU A 67 -29.89 -2.21 13.70
CA LEU A 67 -29.28 -3.15 14.65
C LEU A 67 -30.32 -4.09 15.28
N ARG A 68 -31.54 -3.61 15.52
CA ARG A 68 -32.62 -4.44 16.08
C ARG A 68 -33.06 -5.51 15.09
N GLU A 69 -33.22 -5.15 13.83
CA GLU A 69 -33.60 -6.09 12.76
C GLU A 69 -32.53 -7.18 12.61
N GLU A 70 -31.27 -6.80 12.46
CA GLU A 70 -30.14 -7.73 12.24
C GLU A 70 -29.87 -8.65 13.43
N LEU A 71 -30.09 -8.21 14.67
CA LEU A 71 -29.93 -9.07 15.86
C LEU A 71 -31.11 -10.02 16.10
N SER A 72 -32.23 -9.79 15.43
CA SER A 72 -33.45 -10.61 15.55
C SER A 72 -33.60 -11.65 14.43
N ALA A 73 -32.74 -11.59 13.41
CA ALA A 73 -32.62 -12.57 12.34
C ALA A 73 -31.72 -13.76 12.74
#